data_AF-A0A7C3CIP8-F1
#
_entry.id   AF-A0A7C3CIP8-F1
#
_cell.length_a   1.000
_cell.length_b   1.000
_cell.length_c   1.000
_cell.angle_alpha   90.00
_cell.angle_beta   90.00
_cell.angle_gamma   90.00
#
_symmetry.space_group_name_H-M   'P 1'
#
loop_
_entity.id
_entity.type
_entity.pdbx_description
1 polymer ?
#
loop_
_entity_poly.entity_id
_entity_poly.type
_entity_poly.pdbx_seq_one_letter_code
_entity_poly.pdbx_strand_id
1 'polypeptide(L)' 'GIVDEKFKDDIQKELGDVLWYIAQLATEFGLDLNKVAEKNIEKLYSRLKRGTLQGDGDDR' A
#
# COMPACT_ATOMS: atom_id res chain seq x y z
N GLY A 1 -13.51 -16.11 -11.56
CA GLY A 1 -14.34 -14.97 -12.02
C GLY A 1 -13.60 -14.27 -13.12
N ILE A 2 -14.31 -13.76 -14.13
CA ILE A 2 -13.68 -12.99 -15.21
C ILE A 2 -13.35 -11.61 -14.62
N VAL A 3 -12.09 -11.18 -14.76
CA VAL A 3 -11.68 -9.80 -14.44
C VAL A 3 -12.09 -8.95 -15.64
N ASP A 4 -13.29 -8.41 -15.60
CA ASP A 4 -13.78 -7.43 -16.58
C ASP A 4 -13.56 -5.99 -16.08
N GLU A 5 -13.82 -5.02 -16.95
CA GLU A 5 -13.61 -3.59 -16.61
C GLU A 5 -14.50 -3.15 -15.46
N LYS A 6 -15.73 -3.66 -15.38
CA LYS A 6 -16.63 -3.36 -14.25
C LYS A 6 -16.02 -3.85 -12.93
N PHE A 7 -15.46 -5.05 -12.91
CA PHE A 7 -14.81 -5.59 -11.73
C PHE A 7 -13.59 -4.74 -11.32
N LYS A 8 -12.79 -4.25 -12.27
CA LYS A 8 -11.67 -3.34 -11.98
C LYS A 8 -12.16 -2.02 -11.37
N ASP A 9 -13.23 -1.44 -11.90
CA ASP A 9 -13.81 -0.19 -11.39
C ASP A 9 -14.32 -0.37 -9.95
N ASP A 10 -14.96 -1.50 -9.66
CA ASP A 10 -15.44 -1.81 -8.32
C ASP A 10 -14.27 -2.00 -7.33
N ILE A 11 -13.20 -2.70 -7.75
CA ILE A 11 -11.97 -2.81 -6.93
C ILE A 11 -11.30 -1.45 -6.70
N GLN A 12 -11.29 -0.56 -7.70
CA GLN A 12 -10.70 0.77 -7.54
C GLN A 12 -11.43 1.60 -6.47
N LYS A 13 -12.75 1.47 -6.35
CA LYS A 13 -13.53 2.12 -5.29
C LYS A 13 -13.14 1.60 -3.91
N GLU A 14 -13.10 0.28 -3.74
CA GLU A 14 -12.71 -0.36 -2.48
C GLU A 14 -11.27 0.02 -2.06
N LEU A 15 -10.34 0.10 -3.01
CA LEU A 15 -8.99 0.59 -2.76
C LEU A 15 -8.98 2.07 -2.34
N GLY A 16 -9.89 2.88 -2.90
CA GLY A 16 -10.13 4.25 -2.48
C GLY A 16 -10.59 4.36 -1.03
N ASP A 17 -11.52 3.50 -0.61
CA ASP A 17 -12.01 3.45 0.77
C ASP A 17 -10.91 3.02 1.74
N VAL A 18 -10.08 2.04 1.37
CA VAL A 18 -8.89 1.66 2.16
C VAL A 18 -7.91 2.83 2.28
N LEU A 19 -7.62 3.54 1.19
CA LEU A 19 -6.75 4.71 1.22
C LEU A 19 -7.32 5.82 2.13
N TRP A 20 -8.63 6.02 2.10
CA TRP A 20 -9.31 6.97 2.97
C TRP A 20 -9.11 6.63 4.46
N TYR A 21 -9.25 5.36 4.85
CA TYR A 21 -8.98 4.92 6.22
C TYR A 21 -7.53 5.19 6.65
N ILE A 22 -6.56 4.93 5.76
CA ILE A 22 -5.14 5.21 6.04
C ILE A 22 -4.91 6.72 6.25
N ALA A 23 -5.55 7.56 5.43
CA ALA A 23 -5.45 9.02 5.55
C ALA A 23 -6.09 9.55 6.83
N GLN A 24 -7.24 8.99 7.25
CA GLN A 24 -7.87 9.31 8.52
C GLN A 24 -6.96 8.96 9.70
N LEU A 25 -6.40 7.75 9.73
CA LEU A 25 -5.47 7.35 10.79
C LEU A 25 -4.24 8.27 10.85
N ALA A 26 -3.64 8.60 9.70
CA ALA A 26 -2.53 9.55 9.66
C ALA A 26 -2.92 10.89 10.28
N THR A 27 -4.12 11.40 9.97
CA THR A 27 -4.65 12.65 10.52
C THR A 27 -4.87 12.57 12.04
N GLU A 28 -5.51 11.51 12.53
CA GLU A 28 -5.77 11.29 13.96
C GLU A 28 -4.49 11.27 14.80
N PHE A 29 -3.41 10.70 14.26
CA PHE A 29 -2.12 10.64 14.93
C PHE A 29 -1.20 11.84 14.63
N GLY A 30 -1.67 12.86 13.90
CA GLY A 30 -0.87 14.03 13.53
C GLY A 30 0.32 13.70 12.62
N LEU A 31 0.20 12.63 11.82
CA LEU A 31 1.20 12.18 10.87
C LEU A 31 0.92 12.72 9.47
N ASP A 32 1.99 13.07 8.76
CA ASP A 32 1.92 13.39 7.34
C ASP A 32 1.93 12.09 6.52
N LEU A 33 0.81 11.80 5.84
CA LEU A 33 0.65 10.59 5.04
C LEU A 33 1.73 10.45 3.95
N ASN A 34 2.14 11.54 3.31
CA ASN A 34 3.18 11.52 2.28
C ASN A 34 4.52 11.08 2.89
N LYS A 35 4.88 11.63 4.06
CA LYS A 35 6.10 11.22 4.76
C LYS A 35 6.06 9.77 5.23
N VAL A 36 4.88 9.25 5.61
CA VAL A 36 4.72 7.83 5.95
C VAL A 36 4.98 6.96 4.72
N ALA A 37 4.43 7.32 3.56
CA ALA A 37 4.63 6.61 2.31
C ALA A 37 6.10 6.63 1.87
N GLU A 38 6.74 7.80 1.87
CA GLU A 38 8.16 7.97 1.54
C GLU A 38 9.06 7.10 2.42
N LYS A 39 8.90 7.17 3.74
CA LYS A 39 9.67 6.33 4.69
C LYS A 39 9.44 4.84 4.48
N ASN A 40 8.23 4.43 4.10
CA ASN A 40 7.94 3.04 3.80
C ASN A 40 8.70 2.58 2.55
N ILE A 41 8.71 3.39 1.50
CA ILE A 41 9.47 3.13 0.26
C ILE A 41 10.97 3.02 0.56
N GLU A 42 11.54 3.98 1.29
CA GLU A 42 12.95 3.95 1.71
C GLU A 42 13.30 2.69 2.51
N LYS A 43 12.44 2.32 3.47
CA LYS A 43 12.58 1.10 4.28
C LYS A 43 12.58 -0.15 3.40
N LEU A 44 11.71 -0.24 2.40
CA LEU A 44 11.63 -1.38 1.49
C LEU A 44 12.86 -1.45 0.58
N TYR A 45 13.32 -0.33 0.01
CA TYR A 45 14.58 -0.28 -0.74
C TYR A 45 15.79 -0.67 0.12
N SER A 46 15.80 -0.24 1.38
CA SER A 46 16.85 -0.61 2.34
C SER A 46 16.88 -2.12 2.61
N ARG A 47 15.70 -2.75 2.76
CA ARG A 47 15.57 -4.22 2.88
C ARG A 47 16.01 -4.94 1.61
N LEU A 48 15.64 -4.41 0.44
CA LEU A 48 16.06 -4.94 -0.85
C LEU A 48 17.60 -4.94 -0.97
N LYS A 49 18.25 -3.81 -0.67
CA LYS A 49 19.72 -3.70 -0.72
C LYS A 49 20.45 -4.65 0.23
N ARG A 50 19.86 -4.96 1.38
CA ARG A 50 20.43 -5.93 2.34
C ARG A 50 20.12 -7.39 1.99
N GLY A 51 19.31 -7.66 0.97
CA GLY A 51 18.82 -9.01 0.68
C GLY A 51 17.89 -9.55 1.76
N THR A 52 17.27 -8.69 2.57
CA THR A 52 16.37 -9.08 3.67
C THR A 52 14.92 -8.69 3.40
N LEU A 53 14.56 -8.45 2.14
CA LEU A 53 13.17 -8.21 1.76
C LEU A 53 12.47 -9.58 1.76
N GLN A 54 11.93 -9.97 2.91
CA GLN A 54 11.09 -11.16 3.01
C GLN A 54 9.68 -10.79 2.54
N GLY A 55 9.33 -11.25 1.34
CA GLY A 55 7.95 -11.40 0.89
C GLY A 55 7.65 -12.89 0.85
N ASP A 56 6.61 -13.32 1.54
CA ASP A 56 6.12 -14.69 1.44
C ASP A 56 5.33 -14.79 0.11
N GLY A 57 6.06 -14.84 -1.02
CA GLY A 57 5.43 -14.74 -2.34
C GLY A 57 6.41 -14.68 -3.52
N ASP A 58 7.49 -15.46 -3.49
CA ASP A 58 8.40 -15.59 -4.64
C ASP A 58 7.79 -16.40 -5.81
N ASP A 59 6.63 -17.04 -5.64
CA ASP A 59 5.83 -17.66 -6.71
C ASP A 59 4.59 -18.31 -6.08
N ARG A 60 3.38 -17.74 -6.23
CA ARG A 60 2.08 -18.48 -6.16
C ARG A 60 1.00 -17.75 -6.96
#